data_AF-A0A931N4E9-F1
#
_entry.id   AF-A0A931N4E9-F1
#
_cell.length_a   1.000
_cell.length_b   1.000
_cell.length_c   1.000
_cell.angle_alpha   90.00
_cell.angle_beta   90.00
_cell.angle_gamma   90.00
#
_symmetry.space_group_name_H-M   'P 1'
#
loop_
_entity.id
_entity.type
_entity.pdbx_description
1 polymer ?
#
loop_
_entity_poly.entity_id
_entity_poly.type
_entity_poly.pdbx_seq_one_letter_code
_entity_poly.pdbx_strand_id
1 'polypeptide(L)'
;MNAPDLSRPGGARPTVLVRMADAGDLYMSWRWEGDLAQAGVSVLPGAPIEEAVRALADALPNPTAPGGVEHPLTAGAFAEAKSEYILAQQLSRALLPSGLADQLAAVYRDGVRPRLLLQPSPRVAQVPWEIIAPAPELRLIDIADIGLLAPAGVLHAPGRVVRSWERDRELPVVAVLDPRIPGFRADSALGSVLGRVSAPTPLTDRIAHYAARKRLMPAVTEPTEIFRRTDVDRAWLAAALRSGASRLIYVGHVTAAAPESGRSENAELHLSCTADATGFAEPTRNHRPLSAKDLLLGTHTLDPDTPVAGNRLWPIPSRVALIACESGGDLRFSEALGLTAAMLNGGAELVTASRWPLPTDHAFHRTAGAPPEATPLTDAICAIDTAHEHPDPITTLADWQRTRLTHWRNTPSIENSPILWSAFATIDTRPTASPPQR
;
A
#
# COMPACT_ATOMS: atom_id res chain seq x y z
N MET A 1 33.38 22.72 -0.11
CA MET A 1 33.05 21.31 -0.39
C MET A 1 32.12 21.33 -1.59
N ASN A 2 32.59 20.88 -2.75
CA ASN A 2 31.80 20.86 -3.98
C ASN A 2 30.75 19.75 -3.86
N ALA A 3 29.49 20.06 -4.13
CA ALA A 3 28.43 19.07 -4.21
C ALA A 3 28.72 18.09 -5.37
N PRO A 4 28.51 16.77 -5.20
CA PRO A 4 28.67 15.83 -6.30
C PRO A 4 27.61 16.10 -7.38
N ASP A 5 28.01 16.04 -8.64
CA ASP A 5 27.10 16.05 -9.80
C ASP A 5 26.38 14.70 -9.87
N LEU A 6 25.09 14.70 -9.49
CA LEU A 6 24.23 13.52 -9.43
C LEU A 6 23.46 13.30 -10.75
N SER A 7 23.77 14.05 -11.80
CA SER A 7 23.15 13.90 -13.11
C SER A 7 23.89 12.85 -13.94
N ARG A 8 23.19 11.76 -14.33
CA ARG A 8 23.76 10.74 -15.22
C ARG A 8 23.63 11.18 -16.69
N PRO A 9 24.67 10.97 -17.52
CA PRO A 9 24.45 10.74 -18.95
C PRO A 9 23.86 9.32 -19.09
N GLY A 10 22.53 9.21 -19.23
CA GLY A 10 21.84 7.92 -19.38
C GLY A 10 20.40 7.81 -18.85
N GLY A 11 19.75 8.89 -18.41
CA GLY A 11 18.29 8.92 -18.21
C GLY A 11 17.72 8.14 -17.00
N ALA A 12 18.53 7.40 -16.24
CA ALA A 12 18.07 6.73 -15.02
C ALA A 12 17.98 7.71 -13.84
N ARG A 13 16.82 7.77 -13.19
CA ARG A 13 16.55 8.62 -12.04
C ARG A 13 17.45 8.25 -10.85
N PRO A 14 18.10 9.21 -10.15
CA PRO A 14 18.87 8.90 -8.96
C PRO A 14 18.00 8.24 -7.89
N THR A 15 18.49 7.17 -7.28
CA THR A 15 17.77 6.41 -6.25
C THR A 15 18.64 6.28 -5.01
N VAL A 16 18.05 6.51 -3.85
CA VAL A 16 18.64 6.25 -2.54
C VAL A 16 17.86 5.13 -1.85
N LEU A 17 18.60 4.21 -1.26
CA LEU A 17 18.10 3.05 -0.54
C LEU A 17 18.35 3.26 0.94
N VAL A 18 17.29 3.24 1.73
CA VAL A 18 17.37 3.42 3.18
C VAL A 18 16.92 2.14 3.87
N ARG A 19 17.68 1.69 4.85
CA ARG A 19 17.36 0.53 5.67
C ARG A 19 17.38 0.91 7.13
N MET A 20 16.39 0.42 7.86
CA MET A 20 16.20 0.70 9.28
C MET A 20 16.15 -0.61 10.08
N ALA A 21 16.72 -0.59 11.28
CA ALA A 21 16.68 -1.72 12.20
C ALA A 21 16.49 -1.21 13.64
N ASP A 22 15.61 -1.88 14.38
CA ASP A 22 15.38 -1.61 15.80
C ASP A 22 16.39 -2.40 16.66
N ALA A 23 17.16 -1.69 17.49
CA ALA A 23 18.06 -2.30 18.48
C ALA A 23 18.16 -1.38 19.72
N GLY A 24 17.03 -1.17 20.38
CA GLY A 24 16.83 -0.08 21.35
C GLY A 24 16.62 1.24 20.62
N ASP A 25 17.70 1.86 20.20
CA ASP A 25 17.67 2.98 19.23
C ASP A 25 17.31 2.48 17.83
N LEU A 26 17.00 3.41 16.92
CA LEU A 26 16.75 3.10 15.52
C LEU A 26 18.03 3.33 14.71
N TYR A 27 18.59 2.25 14.17
CA TYR A 27 19.73 2.32 13.28
C TYR A 27 19.22 2.55 11.86
N MET A 28 19.69 3.61 11.22
CA MET A 28 19.38 3.93 9.83
C MET A 28 20.65 3.98 9.00
N SER A 29 20.64 3.31 7.86
CA SER A 29 21.69 3.42 6.85
C SER A 29 21.10 3.79 5.51
N TRP A 30 21.84 4.55 4.72
CA TRP A 30 21.44 4.86 3.36
C TRP A 30 22.60 4.79 2.37
N ARG A 31 22.29 4.40 1.13
CA ARG A 31 23.24 4.37 0.02
C ARG A 31 22.57 4.81 -1.27
N TRP A 32 23.31 5.51 -2.10
CA TRP A 32 22.85 5.86 -3.45
C TRP A 32 23.18 4.74 -4.42
N GLU A 33 22.26 4.41 -5.31
CA GLU A 33 22.54 3.45 -6.38
C GLU A 33 23.67 3.95 -7.28
N GLY A 34 24.56 3.05 -7.69
CA GLY A 34 25.72 3.39 -8.52
C GLY A 34 26.75 4.30 -7.83
N ASP A 35 26.74 4.35 -6.49
CA ASP A 35 27.66 5.13 -5.65
C ASP A 35 27.68 6.63 -6.03
N LEU A 36 26.52 7.16 -6.43
CA LEU A 36 26.38 8.56 -6.87
C LEU A 36 26.73 9.56 -5.76
N ALA A 37 26.53 9.20 -4.49
CA ALA A 37 26.97 9.99 -3.35
C ALA A 37 27.46 9.10 -2.19
N GLN A 38 28.11 9.73 -1.21
CA GLN A 38 28.60 9.06 -0.01
C GLN A 38 27.44 8.38 0.75
N ALA A 39 27.59 7.08 1.01
CA ALA A 39 26.70 6.35 1.90
C ALA A 39 26.77 6.90 3.34
N GLY A 40 25.68 6.80 4.07
CA GLY A 40 25.60 7.31 5.43
C GLY A 40 24.97 6.33 6.41
N VAL A 41 25.22 6.57 7.69
CA VAL A 41 24.64 5.84 8.81
C VAL A 41 24.30 6.84 9.91
N SER A 42 23.20 6.59 10.60
CA SER A 42 22.76 7.36 11.75
C SER A 42 22.16 6.43 12.80
N VAL A 43 22.36 6.78 14.06
CA VAL A 43 21.64 6.18 15.20
C VAL A 43 20.67 7.24 15.69
N LEU A 44 19.39 6.95 15.57
CA LEU A 44 18.32 7.85 15.98
C LEU A 44 17.80 7.42 17.36
N PRO A 45 17.77 8.32 18.36
CA PRO A 45 17.38 7.96 19.72
C PRO A 45 15.96 7.39 19.79
N GLY A 46 15.78 6.32 20.56
CA GLY A 46 14.50 5.61 20.66
C GLY A 46 13.35 6.45 21.23
N ALA A 47 13.58 7.25 22.27
CA ALA A 47 12.50 7.97 22.96
C ALA A 47 11.77 9.01 22.08
N PRO A 48 12.44 9.89 21.32
CA PRO A 48 11.77 10.77 20.35
C PRO A 48 10.98 10.01 19.28
N ILE A 49 11.45 8.83 18.86
CA ILE A 49 10.76 7.98 17.88
C ILE A 49 9.49 7.41 18.49
N GLU A 50 9.56 6.88 19.71
CA GLU A 50 8.37 6.37 20.43
C GLU A 50 7.32 7.45 20.63
N GLU A 51 7.74 8.67 20.96
CA GLU A 51 6.84 9.82 21.09
C GLU A 51 6.16 10.15 19.75
N ALA A 52 6.93 10.23 18.65
CA ALA A 52 6.42 10.54 17.32
C ALA A 52 5.50 9.43 16.76
N VAL A 53 5.85 8.17 16.96
CA VAL A 53 5.04 7.01 16.56
C VAL A 53 3.76 6.93 17.37
N ARG A 54 3.79 7.26 18.67
CA ARG A 54 2.58 7.34 19.50
C ARG A 54 1.65 8.46 19.02
N ALA A 55 2.19 9.65 18.78
CA ALA A 55 1.42 10.77 18.23
C ALA A 55 0.79 10.43 16.87
N LEU A 56 1.50 9.69 16.01
CA LEU A 56 0.94 9.15 14.78
C LEU A 56 -0.18 8.15 15.08
N ALA A 57 0.04 7.15 15.93
CA ALA A 57 -0.95 6.13 16.25
C ALA A 57 -2.25 6.73 16.80
N ASP A 58 -2.16 7.74 17.67
CA ASP A 58 -3.30 8.48 18.23
C ASP A 58 -4.08 9.26 17.16
N ALA A 59 -3.42 9.63 16.06
CA ALA A 59 -4.03 10.35 14.94
C ALA A 59 -4.69 9.42 13.90
N LEU A 60 -4.44 8.12 13.95
CA LEU A 60 -4.90 7.17 12.93
C LEU A 60 -6.27 6.54 13.26
N PRO A 61 -7.03 6.07 12.24
CA PRO A 61 -8.30 5.40 12.46
C PRO A 61 -8.13 4.07 13.17
N ASN A 62 -8.94 3.84 14.20
CA ASN A 62 -9.01 2.59 14.95
C ASN A 62 -10.47 2.07 15.01
N PRO A 63 -10.90 1.25 14.03
CA PRO A 63 -12.28 0.76 13.97
C PRO A 63 -12.71 -0.10 15.16
N THR A 64 -11.78 -0.65 15.96
CA THR A 64 -12.10 -1.47 17.12
C THR A 64 -12.39 -0.63 18.37
N ALA A 65 -12.02 0.65 18.37
CA ALA A 65 -12.24 1.55 19.49
C ALA A 65 -13.51 2.40 19.32
N PRO A 66 -14.27 2.68 20.40
CA PRO A 66 -15.38 3.63 20.36
C PRO A 66 -14.91 5.00 19.85
N GLY A 67 -15.60 5.56 18.85
CA GLY A 67 -15.21 6.85 18.25
C GLY A 67 -13.89 6.82 17.46
N GLY A 68 -13.27 5.65 17.26
CA GLY A 68 -11.94 5.54 16.66
C GLY A 68 -11.88 5.85 15.16
N VAL A 69 -13.02 6.02 14.48
CA VAL A 69 -13.08 6.60 13.13
C VAL A 69 -13.45 8.09 13.17
N GLU A 70 -14.25 8.50 14.15
CA GLU A 70 -14.74 9.87 14.25
C GLU A 70 -13.67 10.86 14.68
N HIS A 71 -12.92 10.52 15.73
CA HIS A 71 -11.91 11.43 16.26
C HIS A 71 -10.84 11.79 15.21
N PRO A 72 -10.20 10.84 14.49
CA PRO A 72 -9.21 11.14 13.45
C PRO A 72 -9.71 12.05 12.33
N LEU A 73 -11.01 12.00 12.02
CA LEU A 73 -11.62 12.78 10.94
C LEU A 73 -12.12 14.17 11.37
N THR A 74 -12.30 14.39 12.68
CA THR A 74 -12.95 15.62 13.19
C THR A 74 -12.06 16.45 14.11
N ALA A 75 -11.20 15.81 14.90
CA ALA A 75 -10.40 16.49 15.92
C ALA A 75 -8.95 15.96 16.05
N GLY A 76 -8.63 14.85 15.39
CA GLY A 76 -7.28 14.25 15.41
C GLY A 76 -6.26 15.08 14.63
N ALA A 77 -4.99 14.68 14.67
CA ALA A 77 -3.93 15.44 14.03
C ALA A 77 -4.13 15.63 12.52
N PHE A 78 -4.79 14.69 11.84
CA PHE A 78 -5.10 14.80 10.42
C PHE A 78 -6.39 15.57 10.09
N ALA A 79 -7.15 16.03 11.09
CA ALA A 79 -8.41 16.76 10.86
C ALA A 79 -8.17 18.20 10.36
N GLU A 80 -7.04 18.81 10.73
CA GLU A 80 -6.70 20.19 10.37
C GLU A 80 -5.26 20.32 9.88
N ALA A 81 -5.01 21.18 8.88
CA ALA A 81 -3.69 21.35 8.29
C ALA A 81 -2.62 21.80 9.28
N LYS A 82 -2.99 22.61 10.28
CA LYS A 82 -2.05 23.06 11.32
C LYS A 82 -1.64 21.92 12.24
N SER A 83 -2.59 21.12 12.70
CA SER A 83 -2.33 19.97 13.58
C SER A 83 -1.55 18.88 12.85
N GLU A 84 -1.86 18.66 11.57
CA GLU A 84 -1.14 17.72 10.72
C GLU A 84 0.31 18.14 10.58
N TYR A 85 0.54 19.43 10.36
CA TYR A 85 1.88 19.96 10.19
C TYR A 85 2.74 19.82 11.46
N ILE A 86 2.15 19.94 12.66
CA ILE A 86 2.84 19.68 13.93
C ILE A 86 3.29 18.22 14.00
N LEU A 87 2.42 17.27 13.64
CA LEU A 87 2.75 15.84 13.57
C LEU A 87 3.87 15.59 12.55
N ALA A 88 3.76 16.17 11.35
CA ALA A 88 4.77 16.09 10.29
C ALA A 88 6.16 16.59 10.75
N GLN A 89 6.20 17.69 11.51
CA GLN A 89 7.45 18.21 12.10
C GLN A 89 8.00 17.32 13.20
N GLN A 90 7.14 16.70 14.01
CA GLN A 90 7.56 15.75 15.04
C GLN A 90 8.18 14.49 14.42
N LEU A 91 7.53 13.92 13.40
CA LEU A 91 8.06 12.80 12.61
C LEU A 91 9.39 13.17 11.94
N SER A 92 9.49 14.37 11.36
CA SER A 92 10.73 14.87 10.75
C SER A 92 11.90 14.91 11.73
N ARG A 93 11.69 15.52 12.90
CA ARG A 93 12.71 15.62 13.95
C ARG A 93 13.16 14.27 14.49
N ALA A 94 12.26 13.30 14.56
CA ALA A 94 12.56 11.96 15.07
C ALA A 94 13.23 11.05 14.03
N LEU A 95 12.88 11.18 12.74
CA LEU A 95 13.15 10.14 11.75
C LEU A 95 14.04 10.55 10.58
N LEU A 96 14.31 11.84 10.36
CA LEU A 96 15.10 12.28 9.21
C LEU A 96 16.50 12.76 9.64
N PRO A 97 17.56 11.95 9.48
CA PRO A 97 18.92 12.36 9.78
C PRO A 97 19.34 13.54 8.88
N SER A 98 20.09 14.50 9.45
CA SER A 98 20.59 15.67 8.71
C SER A 98 21.40 15.28 7.47
N GLY A 99 22.27 14.27 7.58
CA GLY A 99 23.08 13.82 6.45
C GLY A 99 22.25 13.33 5.25
N LEU A 100 21.12 12.65 5.50
CA LEU A 100 20.21 12.23 4.43
C LEU A 100 19.41 13.43 3.91
N ALA A 101 18.93 14.30 4.80
CA ALA A 101 18.20 15.51 4.42
C ALA A 101 19.03 16.44 3.51
N ASP A 102 20.30 16.66 3.85
CA ASP A 102 21.22 17.51 3.10
C ASP A 102 21.48 16.95 1.69
N GLN A 103 21.65 15.63 1.59
CA GLN A 103 21.84 14.95 0.30
C GLN A 103 20.60 15.08 -0.59
N LEU A 104 19.41 14.80 -0.04
CA LEU A 104 18.15 14.96 -0.78
C LEU A 104 17.89 16.41 -1.20
N ALA A 105 18.17 17.37 -0.32
CA ALA A 105 18.02 18.80 -0.60
C ALA A 105 19.02 19.29 -1.66
N ALA A 106 20.22 18.71 -1.74
CA ALA A 106 21.16 19.00 -2.82
C ALA A 106 20.59 18.56 -4.17
N VAL A 107 20.14 17.31 -4.29
CA VAL A 107 19.56 16.77 -5.54
C VAL A 107 18.35 17.59 -5.99
N TYR A 108 17.50 17.97 -5.04
CA TYR A 108 16.30 18.74 -5.31
C TYR A 108 16.61 20.17 -5.81
N ARG A 109 17.65 20.82 -5.26
CA ARG A 109 18.09 22.15 -5.74
C ARG A 109 18.59 22.12 -7.18
N ASP A 110 19.10 20.97 -7.62
CA ASP A 110 19.51 20.75 -9.01
C ASP A 110 18.32 20.41 -9.94
N GLY A 111 17.08 20.53 -9.43
CA GLY A 111 15.84 20.29 -10.19
C GLY A 111 15.47 18.81 -10.33
N VAL A 112 16.18 17.92 -9.64
CA VAL A 112 15.97 16.47 -9.72
C VAL A 112 15.27 15.98 -8.46
N ARG A 113 14.15 15.26 -8.62
CA ARG A 113 13.52 14.52 -7.51
C ARG A 113 14.04 13.09 -7.54
N PRO A 114 14.91 12.66 -6.62
CA PRO A 114 15.36 11.28 -6.57
C PRO A 114 14.23 10.34 -6.14
N ARG A 115 14.45 9.04 -6.30
CA ARG A 115 13.64 7.99 -5.69
C ARG A 115 14.20 7.63 -4.31
N LEU A 116 13.36 7.62 -3.29
CA LEU A 116 13.67 7.21 -1.93
C LEU A 116 12.98 5.87 -1.65
N LEU A 117 13.75 4.78 -1.63
CA LEU A 117 13.24 3.44 -1.33
C LEU A 117 13.59 3.05 0.10
N LEU A 118 12.57 2.81 0.92
CA LEU A 118 12.70 2.60 2.35
C LEU A 118 12.44 1.14 2.72
N GLN A 119 13.30 0.55 3.54
CA GLN A 119 13.02 -0.68 4.29
C GLN A 119 12.86 -0.28 5.76
N PRO A 120 11.64 0.05 6.21
CA PRO A 120 11.41 0.47 7.58
C PRO A 120 11.62 -0.69 8.55
N SER A 121 11.93 -0.37 9.81
CA SER A 121 11.83 -1.33 10.90
C SER A 121 10.37 -1.46 11.36
N PRO A 122 10.00 -2.55 12.06
CA PRO A 122 8.65 -2.74 12.59
C PRO A 122 8.08 -1.53 13.32
N ARG A 123 8.89 -0.87 14.15
CA ARG A 123 8.48 0.29 14.95
C ARG A 123 8.00 1.48 14.11
N VAL A 124 8.51 1.66 12.90
CA VAL A 124 8.23 2.81 12.04
C VAL A 124 7.55 2.44 10.71
N ALA A 125 7.05 1.21 10.60
CA ALA A 125 6.44 0.69 9.39
C ALA A 125 5.18 1.45 8.93
N GLN A 126 4.44 2.03 9.87
CA GLN A 126 3.23 2.81 9.57
C GLN A 126 3.51 4.28 9.25
N VAL A 127 4.76 4.76 9.39
CA VAL A 127 5.08 6.16 9.19
C VAL A 127 4.80 6.57 7.73
N PRO A 128 3.97 7.59 7.49
CA PRO A 128 3.81 8.19 6.17
C PRO A 128 4.99 9.12 5.88
N TRP A 129 6.05 8.57 5.30
CA TRP A 129 7.25 9.33 4.95
C TRP A 129 6.94 10.52 4.03
N GLU A 130 5.89 10.42 3.24
CA GLU A 130 5.39 11.44 2.33
C GLU A 130 5.07 12.77 3.02
N ILE A 131 4.58 12.73 4.28
CA ILE A 131 4.20 13.94 5.02
C ILE A 131 5.34 14.51 5.87
N ILE A 132 6.50 13.86 5.95
CA ILE A 132 7.61 14.37 6.77
C ILE A 132 7.97 15.78 6.32
N ALA A 133 8.05 16.72 7.27
CA ALA A 133 8.33 18.13 6.99
C ALA A 133 9.77 18.52 7.34
N PRO A 134 10.73 18.43 6.40
CA PRO A 134 12.12 18.83 6.67
C PRO A 134 12.30 20.34 6.83
N ALA A 135 11.39 21.15 6.29
CA ALA A 135 11.42 22.62 6.35
C ALA A 135 9.99 23.19 6.27
N PRO A 136 9.77 24.48 6.63
CA PRO A 136 8.44 25.12 6.67
C PRO A 136 7.50 24.80 5.51
N GLU A 137 7.99 24.98 4.29
CA GLU A 137 7.19 24.85 3.07
C GLU A 137 7.45 23.55 2.32
N LEU A 138 8.25 22.63 2.89
CA LEU A 138 8.63 21.39 2.23
C LEU A 138 8.07 20.18 2.96
N ARG A 139 7.58 19.22 2.18
CA ARG A 139 7.35 17.84 2.59
C ARG A 139 8.37 16.95 1.88
N LEU A 140 8.64 15.76 2.43
CA LEU A 140 9.58 14.84 1.82
C LEU A 140 9.13 14.41 0.42
N ILE A 141 7.81 14.30 0.19
CA ILE A 141 7.27 14.02 -1.14
C ILE A 141 7.50 15.16 -2.15
N ASP A 142 7.68 16.41 -1.71
CA ASP A 142 8.01 17.53 -2.60
C ASP A 142 9.42 17.36 -3.19
N ILE A 143 10.33 16.73 -2.43
CA ILE A 143 11.74 16.59 -2.79
C ILE A 143 12.09 15.22 -3.36
N ALA A 144 11.34 14.16 -3.05
CA ALA A 144 11.62 12.79 -3.52
C ALA A 144 10.34 11.99 -3.84
N ASP A 145 10.47 11.00 -4.71
CA ASP A 145 9.45 9.98 -4.96
C ASP A 145 9.66 8.82 -3.99
N ILE A 146 8.68 8.52 -3.14
CA ILE A 146 8.87 7.60 -2.02
C ILE A 146 8.24 6.23 -2.33
N GLY A 147 9.00 5.18 -2.08
CA GLY A 147 8.53 3.79 -2.16
C GLY A 147 9.14 2.94 -1.05
N LEU A 148 8.66 1.71 -0.94
CA LEU A 148 9.19 0.73 0.00
C LEU A 148 9.99 -0.35 -0.73
N LEU A 149 11.02 -0.85 -0.08
CA LEU A 149 11.76 -2.02 -0.52
C LEU A 149 11.04 -3.29 -0.10
N ALA A 150 10.92 -4.23 -1.04
CA ALA A 150 10.50 -5.58 -0.69
C ALA A 150 11.50 -6.24 0.29
N PRO A 151 11.03 -6.99 1.29
CA PRO A 151 11.90 -7.75 2.19
C PRO A 151 12.81 -8.70 1.41
N ALA A 152 14.12 -8.67 1.69
CA ALA A 152 15.12 -9.45 0.95
C ALA A 152 14.84 -10.97 0.99
N GLY A 153 14.32 -11.48 2.10
CA GLY A 153 13.95 -12.89 2.23
C GLY A 153 12.85 -13.33 1.26
N VAL A 154 11.93 -12.43 0.90
CA VAL A 154 10.86 -12.70 -0.07
C VAL A 154 11.40 -12.61 -1.50
N LEU A 155 12.26 -11.62 -1.77
CA LEU A 155 12.87 -11.42 -3.09
C LEU A 155 13.67 -12.63 -3.56
N HIS A 156 14.42 -13.24 -2.65
CA HIS A 156 15.32 -14.37 -2.92
C HIS A 156 14.71 -15.73 -2.57
N ALA A 157 13.40 -15.80 -2.33
CA ALA A 157 12.71 -17.03 -2.00
C ALA A 157 12.87 -18.09 -3.13
N PRO A 158 13.31 -19.32 -2.81
CA PRO A 158 13.43 -20.40 -3.79
C PRO A 158 12.09 -20.68 -4.47
N GLY A 159 12.09 -20.83 -5.80
CA GLY A 159 10.88 -21.12 -6.57
C GLY A 159 9.97 -19.92 -6.84
N ARG A 160 10.35 -18.71 -6.41
CA ARG A 160 9.68 -17.47 -6.83
C ARG A 160 9.87 -17.26 -8.34
N VAL A 161 8.76 -17.14 -9.08
CA VAL A 161 8.76 -16.78 -10.50
C VAL A 161 8.25 -15.36 -10.64
N VAL A 162 9.15 -14.43 -10.97
CA VAL A 162 8.78 -13.01 -11.11
C VAL A 162 8.03 -12.80 -12.42
N ARG A 163 6.84 -12.22 -12.32
CA ARG A 163 6.08 -11.71 -13.45
C ARG A 163 6.45 -10.25 -13.68
N SER A 164 6.54 -9.85 -14.93
CA SER A 164 7.02 -8.52 -15.29
C SER A 164 5.95 -7.75 -16.02
N TRP A 165 5.71 -6.51 -15.58
CA TRP A 165 4.78 -5.60 -16.22
C TRP A 165 5.07 -5.43 -17.71
N GLU A 166 6.35 -5.31 -18.08
CA GLU A 166 6.74 -5.11 -19.48
C GLU A 166 6.24 -6.21 -20.41
N ARG A 167 6.17 -7.45 -19.91
CA ARG A 167 5.69 -8.62 -20.66
C ARG A 167 4.20 -8.82 -20.53
N ASP A 168 3.67 -8.64 -19.32
CA ASP A 168 2.32 -9.07 -18.97
C ASP A 168 1.28 -7.95 -19.10
N ARG A 169 1.66 -6.68 -19.33
CA ARG A 169 0.75 -5.52 -19.32
C ARG A 169 -0.49 -5.64 -20.19
N GLU A 170 -0.43 -6.36 -21.31
CA GLU A 170 -1.57 -6.53 -22.21
C GLU A 170 -2.60 -7.57 -21.72
N LEU A 171 -2.24 -8.39 -20.72
CA LEU A 171 -3.15 -9.37 -20.13
C LEU A 171 -4.30 -8.68 -19.36
N PRO A 172 -5.40 -9.43 -19.05
CA PRO A 172 -6.52 -8.88 -18.30
C PRO A 172 -6.17 -8.39 -16.89
N VAL A 173 -6.91 -7.39 -16.42
CA VAL A 173 -6.94 -6.92 -15.04
C VAL A 173 -7.95 -7.78 -14.28
N VAL A 174 -7.48 -8.48 -13.26
CA VAL A 174 -8.37 -9.18 -12.31
C VAL A 174 -8.83 -8.16 -11.26
N ALA A 175 -10.13 -7.93 -11.19
CA ALA A 175 -10.74 -6.94 -10.31
C ALA A 175 -11.69 -7.61 -9.32
N VAL A 176 -11.45 -7.37 -8.03
CA VAL A 176 -12.32 -7.77 -6.92
C VAL A 176 -12.70 -6.50 -6.19
N LEU A 177 -13.88 -5.95 -6.50
CA LEU A 177 -14.31 -4.64 -6.02
C LEU A 177 -15.53 -4.76 -5.11
N ASP A 178 -15.34 -4.48 -3.83
CA ASP A 178 -16.34 -4.55 -2.76
C ASP A 178 -17.14 -5.86 -2.81
N PRO A 179 -16.49 -7.05 -2.71
CA PRO A 179 -17.18 -8.34 -2.80
C PRO A 179 -18.20 -8.50 -1.67
N ARG A 180 -19.31 -9.19 -1.93
CA ARG A 180 -20.25 -9.56 -0.86
C ARG A 180 -19.66 -10.66 0.00
N ILE A 181 -19.51 -10.39 1.29
CA ILE A 181 -19.02 -11.34 2.28
C ILE A 181 -20.21 -12.13 2.86
N PRO A 182 -20.24 -13.48 2.72
CA PRO A 182 -21.35 -14.28 3.22
C PRO A 182 -21.58 -14.15 4.74
N GLY A 183 -22.83 -14.02 5.16
CA GLY A 183 -23.18 -13.83 6.59
C GLY A 183 -23.02 -12.40 7.13
N PHE A 184 -22.73 -11.43 6.25
CA PHE A 184 -22.61 -10.02 6.58
C PHE A 184 -23.56 -9.17 5.73
N ARG A 185 -24.26 -8.23 6.39
CA ARG A 185 -25.12 -7.26 5.71
C ARG A 185 -24.27 -6.11 5.17
N ALA A 186 -24.80 -5.38 4.18
CA ALA A 186 -24.11 -4.24 3.58
C ALA A 186 -23.79 -3.10 4.56
N ASP A 187 -24.52 -3.00 5.67
CA ASP A 187 -24.40 -2.01 6.74
C ASP A 187 -23.65 -2.56 7.98
N SER A 188 -23.00 -3.72 7.86
CA SER A 188 -22.29 -4.38 8.98
C SER A 188 -20.76 -4.23 8.89
N ALA A 189 -20.03 -4.80 9.85
CA ALA A 189 -18.56 -4.68 9.95
C ALA A 189 -17.80 -5.09 8.67
N LEU A 190 -18.25 -6.15 7.98
CA LEU A 190 -17.75 -6.57 6.66
C LEU A 190 -18.75 -6.23 5.54
N GLY A 191 -19.40 -5.08 5.69
CA GLY A 191 -20.39 -4.52 4.76
C GLY A 191 -19.76 -3.84 3.55
N SER A 192 -20.49 -2.93 2.90
CA SER A 192 -20.00 -2.21 1.72
C SER A 192 -18.91 -1.23 2.10
N VAL A 193 -17.78 -1.27 1.38
CA VAL A 193 -16.76 -0.21 1.48
C VAL A 193 -16.99 0.91 0.46
N LEU A 194 -17.61 0.61 -0.69
CA LEU A 194 -17.91 1.58 -1.75
C LEU A 194 -19.36 2.10 -1.72
N GLY A 195 -20.18 1.57 -0.82
CA GLY A 195 -21.61 1.88 -0.79
C GLY A 195 -22.33 1.42 -2.06
N ARG A 196 -23.43 2.10 -2.41
CA ARG A 196 -24.20 1.80 -3.62
C ARG A 196 -23.63 2.59 -4.81
N VAL A 197 -23.04 1.87 -5.76
CA VAL A 197 -22.61 2.41 -7.06
C VAL A 197 -23.69 2.17 -8.10
N SER A 198 -24.59 3.13 -8.31
CA SER A 198 -25.73 3.01 -9.24
C SER A 198 -25.78 4.07 -10.34
N ALA A 199 -24.81 4.99 -10.37
CA ALA A 199 -24.68 6.04 -11.37
C ALA A 199 -23.25 6.03 -11.92
N PRO A 200 -23.00 6.66 -13.08
CA PRO A 200 -21.64 6.83 -13.60
C PRO A 200 -20.75 7.57 -12.59
N THR A 201 -19.59 6.98 -12.30
CA THR A 201 -18.52 7.54 -11.48
C THR A 201 -17.19 7.36 -12.22
N PRO A 202 -16.13 8.09 -11.83
CA PRO A 202 -14.79 7.87 -12.38
C PRO A 202 -14.33 6.40 -12.28
N LEU A 203 -14.80 5.66 -11.26
CA LEU A 203 -14.49 4.25 -11.11
C LEU A 203 -15.27 3.39 -12.12
N THR A 204 -16.57 3.62 -12.33
CA THR A 204 -17.31 2.89 -13.37
C THR A 204 -16.78 3.16 -14.77
N ASP A 205 -16.30 4.38 -15.04
CA ASP A 205 -15.72 4.75 -16.33
C ASP A 205 -14.42 3.97 -16.62
N ARG A 206 -13.59 3.73 -15.60
CA ARG A 206 -12.42 2.85 -15.73
C ARG A 206 -12.82 1.42 -16.04
N ILE A 207 -13.83 0.90 -15.35
CA ILE A 207 -14.31 -0.46 -15.57
C ILE A 207 -14.87 -0.60 -16.99
N ALA A 208 -15.63 0.39 -17.47
CA ALA A 208 -16.09 0.45 -18.85
C ALA A 208 -14.91 0.46 -19.85
N HIS A 209 -13.85 1.21 -19.55
CA HIS A 209 -12.65 1.28 -20.38
C HIS A 209 -11.94 -0.08 -20.52
N TYR A 210 -11.81 -0.84 -19.42
CA TYR A 210 -11.22 -2.18 -19.45
C TYR A 210 -12.14 -3.19 -20.15
N ALA A 211 -13.45 -3.14 -19.88
CA ALA A 211 -14.43 -4.01 -20.51
C ALA A 211 -14.47 -3.83 -22.03
N ALA A 212 -14.47 -2.59 -22.53
CA ALA A 212 -14.45 -2.28 -23.96
C ALA A 212 -13.21 -2.84 -24.68
N ARG A 213 -12.08 -2.98 -23.97
CA ARG A 213 -10.83 -3.56 -24.48
C ARG A 213 -10.70 -5.05 -24.23
N LYS A 214 -11.72 -5.68 -23.63
CA LYS A 214 -11.68 -7.09 -23.19
C LYS A 214 -10.49 -7.39 -22.26
N ARG A 215 -10.09 -6.38 -21.46
CA ARG A 215 -9.00 -6.45 -20.47
C ARG A 215 -9.54 -6.55 -19.04
N LEU A 216 -10.82 -6.83 -18.82
CA LEU A 216 -11.41 -6.94 -17.48
C LEU A 216 -11.76 -8.40 -17.14
N MET A 217 -11.43 -8.82 -15.93
CA MET A 217 -11.85 -10.09 -15.34
C MET A 217 -12.41 -9.84 -13.91
N PRO A 218 -13.65 -10.24 -13.59
CA PRO A 218 -14.61 -10.92 -14.46
C PRO A 218 -15.12 -10.01 -15.58
N ALA A 219 -15.50 -10.61 -16.71
CA ALA A 219 -16.18 -9.88 -17.76
C ALA A 219 -17.57 -9.44 -17.27
N VAL A 220 -17.94 -8.21 -17.60
CA VAL A 220 -19.26 -7.61 -17.27
C VAL A 220 -19.85 -6.99 -18.52
N THR A 221 -21.18 -6.91 -18.57
CA THR A 221 -21.88 -6.18 -19.63
C THR A 221 -22.01 -4.72 -19.24
N GLU A 222 -22.43 -4.49 -17.98
CA GLU A 222 -22.55 -3.15 -17.40
C GLU A 222 -21.46 -2.94 -16.33
N PRO A 223 -20.77 -1.79 -16.31
CA PRO A 223 -19.67 -1.54 -15.37
C PRO A 223 -20.04 -1.69 -13.89
N THR A 224 -21.30 -1.47 -13.53
CA THR A 224 -21.77 -1.58 -12.14
C THR A 224 -21.89 -3.04 -11.66
N GLU A 225 -21.93 -4.02 -12.55
CA GLU A 225 -22.00 -5.46 -12.21
C GLU A 225 -20.71 -6.01 -11.56
N ILE A 226 -19.62 -5.25 -11.64
CA ILE A 226 -18.34 -5.63 -11.03
C ILE A 226 -18.37 -5.55 -9.50
N PHE A 227 -19.22 -4.68 -8.96
CA PHE A 227 -19.30 -4.41 -7.52
C PHE A 227 -20.22 -5.41 -6.84
N ARG A 228 -19.97 -5.69 -5.56
CA ARG A 228 -20.91 -6.45 -4.71
C ARG A 228 -21.24 -7.84 -5.27
N ARG A 229 -20.31 -8.43 -6.01
CA ARG A 229 -20.42 -9.80 -6.53
C ARG A 229 -20.40 -10.83 -5.41
N THR A 230 -21.05 -11.98 -5.65
CA THR A 230 -21.12 -13.11 -4.71
C THR A 230 -20.32 -14.32 -5.17
N ASP A 231 -19.72 -14.24 -6.36
CA ASP A 231 -19.05 -15.34 -7.06
C ASP A 231 -17.54 -15.12 -7.23
N VAL A 232 -17.01 -14.07 -6.58
CA VAL A 232 -15.57 -13.76 -6.56
C VAL A 232 -14.92 -14.36 -5.31
N ASP A 233 -15.02 -15.68 -5.19
CA ASP A 233 -14.41 -16.46 -4.11
C ASP A 233 -12.95 -16.87 -4.39
N ARG A 234 -12.34 -17.64 -3.48
CA ARG A 234 -10.95 -18.10 -3.63
C ARG A 234 -10.73 -19.02 -4.83
N ALA A 235 -11.73 -19.82 -5.19
CA ALA A 235 -11.64 -20.78 -6.30
C ALA A 235 -11.73 -20.04 -7.64
N TRP A 236 -12.67 -19.09 -7.74
CA TRP A 236 -12.75 -18.15 -8.86
C TRP A 236 -11.44 -17.36 -9.01
N LEU A 237 -10.91 -16.78 -7.93
CA LEU A 237 -9.66 -16.01 -7.98
C LEU A 237 -8.51 -16.89 -8.49
N ALA A 238 -8.41 -18.13 -7.99
CA ALA A 238 -7.41 -19.08 -8.43
C ALA A 238 -7.52 -19.38 -9.94
N ALA A 239 -8.75 -19.59 -10.44
CA ALA A 239 -9.01 -19.81 -11.86
C ALA A 239 -8.65 -18.58 -12.71
N ALA A 240 -9.12 -17.39 -12.31
CA ALA A 240 -8.88 -16.12 -13.00
C ALA A 240 -7.38 -15.82 -13.13
N LEU A 241 -6.61 -16.01 -12.05
CA LEU A 241 -5.17 -15.81 -12.06
C LEU A 241 -4.44 -16.83 -12.94
N ARG A 242 -4.85 -18.11 -12.91
CA ARG A 242 -4.25 -19.15 -13.77
C ARG A 242 -4.52 -18.95 -15.26
N SER A 243 -5.64 -18.32 -15.63
CA SER A 243 -5.90 -17.89 -17.01
C SER A 243 -4.99 -16.77 -17.50
N GLY A 244 -4.21 -16.14 -16.59
CA GLY A 244 -3.29 -15.06 -16.89
C GLY A 244 -3.88 -13.69 -16.58
N ALA A 245 -3.10 -12.87 -15.89
CA ALA A 245 -3.48 -11.51 -15.52
C ALA A 245 -2.27 -10.59 -15.57
N SER A 246 -2.48 -9.35 -15.99
CA SER A 246 -1.47 -8.29 -15.95
C SER A 246 -1.32 -7.77 -14.52
N ARG A 247 -2.46 -7.67 -13.82
CA ARG A 247 -2.59 -7.04 -12.50
C ARG A 247 -3.82 -7.52 -11.75
N LEU A 248 -3.77 -7.38 -10.43
CA LEU A 248 -4.87 -7.61 -9.50
C LEU A 248 -5.19 -6.30 -8.78
N ILE A 249 -6.45 -5.86 -8.84
CA ILE A 249 -6.97 -4.78 -8.00
C ILE A 249 -8.01 -5.35 -7.04
N TYR A 250 -7.74 -5.20 -5.75
CA TYR A 250 -8.63 -5.58 -4.67
C TYR A 250 -9.07 -4.33 -3.91
N VAL A 251 -10.38 -4.13 -3.79
CA VAL A 251 -11.00 -3.12 -2.93
C VAL A 251 -11.98 -3.84 -2.03
N GLY A 252 -11.79 -3.79 -0.72
CA GLY A 252 -12.63 -4.57 0.20
C GLY A 252 -12.12 -4.56 1.63
N HIS A 253 -12.27 -5.70 2.29
CA HIS A 253 -11.90 -5.86 3.70
C HIS A 253 -10.67 -6.72 3.85
N VAL A 254 -9.79 -6.26 4.73
CA VAL A 254 -8.70 -7.06 5.27
C VAL A 254 -8.83 -7.05 6.78
N THR A 255 -8.69 -8.22 7.38
CA THR A 255 -8.43 -8.34 8.81
C THR A 255 -6.92 -8.48 8.99
N ALA A 256 -6.28 -7.43 9.49
CA ALA A 256 -4.84 -7.45 9.74
C ALA A 256 -4.50 -8.36 10.93
N ALA A 257 -3.34 -9.02 10.86
CA ALA A 257 -2.81 -9.73 12.01
C ALA A 257 -2.41 -8.73 13.11
N ALA A 258 -2.69 -9.08 14.36
CA ALA A 258 -2.26 -8.27 15.50
C ALA A 258 -0.72 -8.35 15.66
N PRO A 259 0.03 -7.23 15.67
CA PRO A 259 1.50 -7.25 15.77
C PRO A 259 2.04 -8.08 16.93
N GLU A 260 1.37 -8.02 18.09
CA GLU A 260 1.72 -8.75 19.30
C GLU A 260 1.61 -10.29 19.16
N SER A 261 0.87 -10.77 18.15
CA SER A 261 0.79 -12.21 17.88
C SER A 261 2.08 -12.77 17.28
N GLY A 262 2.90 -11.91 16.64
CA GLY A 262 4.07 -12.32 15.87
C GLY A 262 3.74 -13.15 14.60
N ARG A 263 2.46 -13.28 14.23
CA ARG A 263 1.98 -14.17 13.15
C ARG A 263 1.38 -13.38 12.00
N SER A 264 2.23 -12.69 11.26
CA SER A 264 1.79 -11.86 10.12
C SER A 264 1.08 -12.66 9.02
N GLU A 265 1.37 -13.96 8.90
CA GLU A 265 0.76 -14.88 7.95
C GLU A 265 -0.75 -15.11 8.18
N ASN A 266 -1.26 -14.70 9.34
CA ASN A 266 -2.70 -14.74 9.66
C ASN A 266 -3.47 -13.51 9.15
N ALA A 267 -2.85 -12.59 8.42
CA ALA A 267 -3.58 -11.52 7.75
C ALA A 267 -4.56 -12.09 6.72
N GLU A 268 -5.79 -11.59 6.71
CA GLU A 268 -6.94 -12.21 6.05
C GLU A 268 -7.57 -11.30 5.01
N LEU A 269 -7.64 -11.76 3.76
CA LEU A 269 -8.34 -11.12 2.65
C LEU A 269 -9.78 -11.67 2.55
N HIS A 270 -10.77 -10.79 2.64
CA HIS A 270 -12.17 -11.19 2.60
C HIS A 270 -12.72 -11.23 1.16
N LEU A 271 -13.05 -12.44 0.70
CA LEU A 271 -13.67 -12.73 -0.60
C LEU A 271 -15.10 -13.25 -0.40
N SER A 272 -15.79 -13.62 -1.48
CA SER A 272 -17.13 -14.24 -1.39
C SER A 272 -17.13 -15.71 -0.93
N CYS A 273 -16.06 -16.18 -0.29
CA CYS A 273 -15.93 -17.55 0.22
C CYS A 273 -16.98 -17.88 1.28
N THR A 274 -17.60 -19.05 1.20
CA THR A 274 -18.41 -19.59 2.31
C THR A 274 -17.52 -20.19 3.40
N ALA A 275 -18.11 -20.54 4.55
CA ALA A 275 -17.40 -21.22 5.64
C ALA A 275 -16.85 -22.60 5.26
N ASP A 276 -17.47 -23.26 4.28
CA ASP A 276 -17.09 -24.60 3.79
C ASP A 276 -15.84 -24.59 2.91
N ALA A 277 -15.37 -23.41 2.49
CA ALA A 277 -14.16 -23.31 1.69
C ALA A 277 -12.95 -23.88 2.45
N THR A 278 -12.13 -24.68 1.76
CA THR A 278 -10.86 -25.17 2.32
C THR A 278 -9.85 -24.03 2.45
N GLY A 279 -9.25 -23.90 3.64
CA GLY A 279 -8.20 -22.91 3.91
C GLY A 279 -7.73 -22.92 5.37
N PHE A 280 -6.65 -22.19 5.64
CA PHE A 280 -6.04 -22.13 6.97
C PHE A 280 -6.71 -21.16 7.94
N ALA A 281 -7.37 -20.10 7.45
CA ALA A 281 -8.07 -19.14 8.30
C ALA A 281 -9.29 -19.79 8.95
N GLU A 282 -9.61 -19.44 10.19
CA GLU A 282 -10.82 -19.95 10.86
C GLU A 282 -12.09 -19.33 10.25
N PRO A 283 -13.21 -20.08 10.13
CA PRO A 283 -14.48 -19.50 9.70
C PRO A 283 -15.01 -18.49 10.70
N THR A 284 -15.55 -17.41 10.18
CA THR A 284 -16.34 -16.45 10.97
C THR A 284 -17.75 -16.38 10.38
N ARG A 285 -18.75 -16.82 11.17
CA ARG A 285 -20.13 -17.00 10.70
C ARG A 285 -20.18 -17.94 9.48
N ASN A 286 -20.73 -17.47 8.35
CA ASN A 286 -20.89 -18.25 7.12
C ASN A 286 -19.76 -18.01 6.12
N HIS A 287 -18.63 -17.46 6.55
CA HIS A 287 -17.52 -17.03 5.68
C HIS A 287 -16.17 -17.54 6.19
N ARG A 288 -15.31 -17.99 5.28
CA ARG A 288 -13.89 -18.23 5.57
C ARG A 288 -12.99 -17.32 4.73
N PRO A 289 -12.19 -16.42 5.33
CA PRO A 289 -11.31 -15.53 4.58
C PRO A 289 -10.12 -16.27 3.95
N LEU A 290 -9.50 -15.64 2.95
CA LEU A 290 -8.27 -16.11 2.31
C LEU A 290 -7.07 -15.48 3.04
N SER A 291 -6.35 -16.24 3.84
CA SER A 291 -5.19 -15.76 4.60
C SER A 291 -3.94 -15.60 3.73
N ALA A 292 -2.97 -14.81 4.20
CA ALA A 292 -1.61 -14.80 3.64
C ALA A 292 -0.99 -16.21 3.70
N LYS A 293 -1.26 -16.98 4.76
CA LYS A 293 -0.87 -18.39 4.89
C LYS A 293 -1.44 -19.26 3.77
N ASP A 294 -2.70 -19.07 3.36
CA ASP A 294 -3.28 -19.76 2.19
C ASP A 294 -2.46 -19.43 0.93
N LEU A 295 -2.19 -18.15 0.69
CA LEU A 295 -1.45 -17.70 -0.49
C LEU A 295 0.01 -18.19 -0.52
N LEU A 296 0.65 -18.34 0.64
CA LEU A 296 2.03 -18.83 0.75
C LEU A 296 2.10 -20.36 0.64
N LEU A 297 1.23 -21.08 1.35
CA LEU A 297 1.32 -22.53 1.51
C LEU A 297 0.42 -23.32 0.56
N GLY A 298 -0.57 -22.68 -0.06
CA GLY A 298 -1.55 -23.34 -0.91
C GLY A 298 -2.39 -24.34 -0.13
N THR A 299 -2.37 -25.61 -0.52
CA THR A 299 -3.07 -26.69 0.18
C THR A 299 -2.14 -27.54 1.04
N HIS A 300 -0.90 -27.10 1.28
CA HIS A 300 0.06 -27.84 2.10
C HIS A 300 -0.54 -28.14 3.49
N THR A 301 -0.51 -29.40 3.94
CA THR A 301 -1.22 -29.91 5.15
C THR A 301 -2.75 -29.93 5.11
N LEU A 302 -3.41 -29.18 4.22
CA LEU A 302 -4.88 -29.21 4.05
C LEU A 302 -5.31 -30.34 3.12
N ASP A 303 -4.47 -30.68 2.14
CA ASP A 303 -4.60 -31.82 1.25
C ASP A 303 -3.25 -32.59 1.25
N PRO A 304 -3.10 -33.58 2.16
CA PRO A 304 -1.86 -34.35 2.28
C PRO A 304 -1.57 -35.24 1.06
N ASP A 305 -2.60 -35.63 0.30
CA ASP A 305 -2.47 -36.57 -0.81
C ASP A 305 -1.97 -35.85 -2.07
N THR A 306 -2.47 -34.63 -2.32
CA THR A 306 -2.10 -33.83 -3.51
C THR A 306 -1.83 -32.35 -3.18
N PRO A 307 -0.79 -32.03 -2.38
CA PRO A 307 -0.51 -30.66 -2.00
C PRO A 307 -0.11 -29.80 -3.21
N VAL A 308 -0.77 -28.65 -3.35
CA VAL A 308 -0.46 -27.64 -4.37
C VAL A 308 0.12 -26.41 -3.67
N ALA A 309 1.30 -25.97 -4.10
CA ALA A 309 1.94 -24.77 -3.58
C ALA A 309 1.10 -23.51 -3.85
N GLY A 310 1.12 -22.55 -2.94
CA GLY A 310 0.30 -21.34 -3.01
C GLY A 310 0.53 -20.52 -4.28
N ASN A 311 1.79 -20.32 -4.67
CA ASN A 311 2.15 -19.62 -5.92
C ASN A 311 1.73 -20.34 -7.22
N ARG A 312 1.42 -21.63 -7.16
CA ARG A 312 0.83 -22.38 -8.29
C ARG A 312 -0.70 -22.31 -8.27
N LEU A 313 -1.29 -22.32 -7.08
CA LEU A 313 -2.73 -22.23 -6.91
C LEU A 313 -3.24 -20.82 -7.26
N TRP A 314 -2.57 -19.79 -6.74
CA TRP A 314 -2.78 -18.38 -7.04
C TRP A 314 -1.52 -17.76 -7.62
N PRO A 315 -1.29 -17.88 -8.95
CA PRO A 315 -0.15 -17.25 -9.59
C PRO A 315 -0.37 -15.73 -9.67
N ILE A 316 0.16 -15.01 -8.69
CA ILE A 316 -0.06 -13.57 -8.51
C ILE A 316 0.54 -12.81 -9.72
N PRO A 317 -0.20 -11.83 -10.29
CA PRO A 317 0.24 -11.08 -11.46
C PRO A 317 1.37 -10.10 -11.12
N SER A 318 1.94 -9.46 -12.16
CA SER A 318 3.08 -8.55 -12.00
C SER A 318 2.82 -7.39 -11.02
N ARG A 319 1.59 -6.85 -10.98
CA ARG A 319 1.23 -5.72 -10.10
C ARG A 319 -0.03 -6.02 -9.29
N VAL A 320 -0.02 -5.66 -8.02
CA VAL A 320 -1.16 -5.86 -7.12
C VAL A 320 -1.47 -4.59 -6.35
N ALA A 321 -2.73 -4.16 -6.37
CA ALA A 321 -3.25 -3.12 -5.49
C ALA A 321 -4.19 -3.76 -4.45
N LEU A 322 -3.80 -3.69 -3.18
CA LEU A 322 -4.62 -4.08 -2.03
C LEU A 322 -5.15 -2.80 -1.35
N ILE A 323 -6.38 -2.41 -1.67
CA ILE A 323 -7.02 -1.21 -1.13
C ILE A 323 -8.06 -1.64 -0.10
N ALA A 324 -7.55 -1.93 1.08
CA ALA A 324 -8.33 -2.39 2.23
C ALA A 324 -7.62 -2.00 3.51
N CYS A 325 -8.33 -1.95 4.65
CA CYS A 325 -7.77 -1.56 5.94
C CYS A 325 -6.52 -2.36 6.30
N GLU A 326 -5.39 -1.66 6.49
CA GLU A 326 -4.12 -2.22 6.95
C GLU A 326 -3.63 -3.46 6.15
N SER A 327 -3.89 -3.46 4.85
CA SER A 327 -3.47 -4.53 3.92
C SER A 327 -1.95 -4.66 3.74
N GLY A 328 -1.19 -3.64 4.15
CA GLY A 328 0.28 -3.59 4.16
C GLY A 328 0.90 -3.73 5.55
N GLY A 329 0.14 -4.22 6.54
CA GLY A 329 0.57 -4.32 7.93
C GLY A 329 1.76 -5.25 8.19
N ASP A 330 2.17 -6.08 7.22
CA ASP A 330 3.22 -7.09 7.34
C ASP A 330 4.55 -6.53 7.84
N LEU A 331 4.87 -5.28 7.46
CA LEU A 331 6.12 -4.62 7.82
C LEU A 331 6.18 -4.24 9.31
N ARG A 332 5.07 -4.32 10.04
CA ARG A 332 5.01 -4.16 11.50
C ARG A 332 5.54 -5.37 12.27
N PHE A 333 5.96 -6.43 11.56
CA PHE A 333 6.47 -7.67 12.12
C PHE A 333 7.94 -7.87 11.76
N SER A 334 8.70 -8.50 12.66
CA SER A 334 10.07 -8.93 12.36
C SER A 334 10.10 -9.96 11.23
N GLU A 335 9.11 -10.86 11.19
CA GLU A 335 8.85 -11.78 10.09
C GLU A 335 7.67 -11.25 9.26
N ALA A 336 7.97 -10.55 8.17
CA ALA A 336 6.98 -9.98 7.26
C ALA A 336 6.50 -11.04 6.25
N LEU A 337 5.59 -11.92 6.69
CA LEU A 337 4.95 -12.99 5.92
C LEU A 337 3.45 -12.75 5.70
N GLY A 338 3.00 -11.50 5.80
CA GLY A 338 1.61 -11.12 5.57
C GLY A 338 1.21 -11.05 4.09
N LEU A 339 0.14 -10.29 3.80
CA LEU A 339 -0.47 -10.28 2.47
C LEU A 339 0.46 -9.73 1.40
N THR A 340 1.18 -8.64 1.66
CA THR A 340 2.12 -8.07 0.68
C THR A 340 3.25 -9.04 0.37
N ALA A 341 3.82 -9.68 1.39
CA ALA A 341 4.84 -10.70 1.21
C ALA A 341 4.31 -11.91 0.42
N ALA A 342 3.07 -12.33 0.67
CA ALA A 342 2.42 -13.39 -0.09
C ALA A 342 2.20 -13.00 -1.57
N MET A 343 1.79 -11.76 -1.86
CA MET A 343 1.67 -11.27 -3.24
C MET A 343 3.02 -11.27 -3.96
N LEU A 344 4.06 -10.78 -3.30
CA LEU A 344 5.43 -10.74 -3.84
C LEU A 344 5.98 -12.15 -4.08
N ASN A 345 5.77 -13.07 -3.14
CA ASN A 345 6.17 -14.48 -3.27
C ASN A 345 5.44 -15.17 -4.43
N GLY A 346 4.14 -14.88 -4.59
CA GLY A 346 3.29 -15.44 -5.64
C GLY A 346 3.62 -14.96 -7.06
N GLY A 347 4.41 -13.89 -7.20
CA GLY A 347 4.95 -13.44 -8.50
C GLY A 347 4.95 -11.95 -8.74
N ALA A 348 4.32 -11.15 -7.87
CA ALA A 348 4.27 -9.70 -8.05
C ALA A 348 5.66 -9.08 -8.01
N GLU A 349 5.89 -8.13 -8.93
CA GLU A 349 7.05 -7.24 -8.90
C GLU A 349 6.75 -5.92 -8.17
N LEU A 350 5.47 -5.59 -7.99
CA LEU A 350 5.01 -4.38 -7.32
C LEU A 350 3.70 -4.60 -6.57
N VAL A 351 3.62 -4.10 -5.33
CA VAL A 351 2.42 -4.14 -4.50
C VAL A 351 2.14 -2.76 -3.92
N THR A 352 0.94 -2.22 -4.12
CA THR A 352 0.47 -1.03 -3.38
C THR A 352 -0.52 -1.49 -2.33
N ALA A 353 -0.29 -1.11 -1.07
CA ALA A 353 -1.11 -1.51 0.06
C ALA A 353 -1.25 -0.36 1.07
N SER A 354 -2.21 -0.46 1.99
CA SER A 354 -2.43 0.56 3.02
C SER A 354 -1.68 0.25 4.32
N ARG A 355 -1.24 1.30 5.01
CA ARG A 355 -0.50 1.24 6.28
C ARG A 355 -1.42 1.16 7.51
N TRP A 356 -2.69 1.57 7.38
CA TRP A 356 -3.65 1.68 8.48
C TRP A 356 -5.11 1.54 7.98
N PRO A 357 -6.10 1.48 8.89
CA PRO A 357 -7.52 1.41 8.51
C PRO A 357 -8.01 2.64 7.73
N LEU A 358 -8.74 2.41 6.64
CA LEU A 358 -9.12 3.47 5.70
C LEU A 358 -10.53 3.99 5.99
N PRO A 359 -10.74 5.32 6.10
CA PRO A 359 -12.08 5.89 6.11
C PRO A 359 -12.74 5.73 4.73
N THR A 360 -14.01 5.32 4.70
CA THR A 360 -14.81 5.27 3.47
C THR A 360 -15.34 6.64 3.10
N ASP A 361 -15.74 6.84 1.84
CA ASP A 361 -16.39 8.08 1.40
C ASP A 361 -17.61 8.41 2.26
N HIS A 362 -18.36 7.38 2.69
CA HIS A 362 -19.47 7.53 3.63
C HIS A 362 -19.04 8.10 4.99
N ALA A 363 -17.88 7.70 5.52
CA ALA A 363 -17.36 8.24 6.76
C ALA A 363 -16.98 9.73 6.61
N PHE A 364 -16.37 10.12 5.49
CA PHE A 364 -16.11 11.53 5.19
C PHE A 364 -17.39 12.36 5.18
N HIS A 365 -18.46 11.89 4.52
CA HIS A 365 -19.73 12.61 4.47
C HIS A 365 -20.43 12.68 5.83
N ARG A 366 -20.57 11.54 6.51
CA ARG A 366 -21.41 11.44 7.71
C ARG A 366 -20.73 11.95 8.96
N THR A 367 -19.41 11.76 9.07
CA THR A 367 -18.66 12.01 10.28
C THR A 367 -17.89 13.32 10.19
N ALA A 368 -17.27 13.59 9.04
CA ALA A 368 -16.48 14.80 8.84
C ALA A 368 -17.24 15.95 8.15
N GLY A 369 -18.48 15.72 7.72
CA GLY A 369 -19.29 16.72 7.03
C GLY A 369 -18.76 17.11 5.65
N ALA A 370 -17.93 16.26 5.02
CA ALA A 370 -17.48 16.48 3.65
C ALA A 370 -18.69 16.54 2.69
N PRO A 371 -18.62 17.34 1.62
CA PRO A 371 -19.75 17.50 0.74
C PRO A 371 -20.04 16.20 -0.05
N PRO A 372 -21.29 15.94 -0.47
CA PRO A 372 -21.68 14.64 -1.06
C PRO A 372 -20.89 14.22 -2.31
N GLU A 373 -20.36 15.19 -3.06
CA GLU A 373 -19.53 14.97 -4.24
C GLU A 373 -18.08 14.58 -3.92
N ALA A 374 -17.60 14.83 -2.70
CA ALA A 374 -16.25 14.44 -2.30
C ALA A 374 -16.17 12.92 -2.19
N THR A 375 -15.30 12.28 -2.97
CA THR A 375 -15.12 10.82 -2.94
C THR A 375 -13.64 10.42 -2.76
N PRO A 376 -13.01 10.80 -1.63
CA PRO A 376 -11.57 10.60 -1.42
C PRO A 376 -11.08 9.16 -1.64
N LEU A 377 -11.82 8.15 -1.16
CA LEU A 377 -11.47 6.74 -1.33
C LEU A 377 -11.58 6.33 -2.79
N THR A 378 -12.66 6.74 -3.46
CA THR A 378 -12.83 6.49 -4.90
C THR A 378 -11.72 7.15 -5.71
N ASP A 379 -11.33 8.38 -5.38
CA ASP A 379 -10.21 9.10 -5.99
C ASP A 379 -8.88 8.38 -5.78
N ALA A 380 -8.63 7.84 -4.58
CA ALA A 380 -7.43 7.07 -4.27
C ALA A 380 -7.38 5.76 -5.08
N ILE A 381 -8.49 5.01 -5.16
CA ILE A 381 -8.61 3.80 -5.99
C ILE A 381 -8.26 4.13 -7.44
N CYS A 382 -8.86 5.19 -7.94
CA CYS A 382 -8.66 5.72 -9.27
C CYS A 382 -7.19 6.10 -9.56
N ALA A 383 -6.53 6.76 -8.61
CA ALA A 383 -5.13 7.17 -8.73
C ALA A 383 -4.18 5.98 -8.72
N ILE A 384 -4.40 5.02 -7.81
CA ILE A 384 -3.60 3.79 -7.73
C ILE A 384 -3.77 2.96 -9.00
N ASP A 385 -5.01 2.81 -9.48
CA ASP A 385 -5.30 2.11 -10.75
C ASP A 385 -4.57 2.73 -11.94
N THR A 386 -4.55 4.07 -12.01
CA THR A 386 -3.82 4.83 -13.03
C THR A 386 -2.32 4.61 -12.93
N ALA A 387 -1.76 4.72 -11.71
CA ALA A 387 -0.36 4.50 -11.45
C ALA A 387 0.08 3.08 -11.88
N HIS A 388 -0.77 2.08 -11.63
CA HIS A 388 -0.51 0.68 -12.00
C HIS A 388 -0.61 0.39 -13.50
N GLU A 389 -1.19 1.27 -14.32
CA GLU A 389 -1.06 1.19 -15.79
C GLU A 389 0.24 1.85 -16.30
N HIS A 390 0.87 2.72 -15.52
CA HIS A 390 2.01 3.49 -15.99
C HIS A 390 3.35 2.73 -15.84
N PRO A 391 4.36 2.92 -16.72
CA PRO A 391 5.68 2.29 -16.55
C PRO A 391 6.35 2.60 -15.21
N ASP A 392 6.07 3.78 -14.64
CA ASP A 392 6.57 4.21 -13.34
C ASP A 392 5.45 4.52 -12.33
N PRO A 393 4.95 3.49 -11.60
CA PRO A 393 3.82 3.66 -10.70
C PRO A 393 4.12 4.54 -9.48
N ILE A 394 5.34 4.47 -8.94
CA ILE A 394 5.73 5.25 -7.75
C ILE A 394 5.64 6.74 -8.07
N THR A 395 6.20 7.15 -9.21
CA THR A 395 6.15 8.56 -9.65
C THR A 395 4.74 9.01 -9.94
N THR A 396 3.97 8.18 -10.66
CA THR A 396 2.60 8.51 -11.03
C THR A 396 1.70 8.68 -9.79
N LEU A 397 1.88 7.83 -8.78
CA LEU A 397 1.17 7.95 -7.51
C LEU A 397 1.65 9.17 -6.71
N ALA A 398 2.96 9.42 -6.68
CA ALA A 398 3.54 10.58 -5.99
C ALA A 398 3.04 11.91 -6.59
N ASP A 399 2.86 11.99 -7.91
CA ASP A 399 2.28 13.16 -8.57
C ASP A 399 0.86 13.45 -8.06
N TRP A 400 0.01 12.42 -7.98
CA TRP A 400 -1.33 12.56 -7.40
C TRP A 400 -1.30 12.95 -5.91
N GLN A 401 -0.43 12.32 -5.12
CA GLN A 401 -0.26 12.67 -3.70
C GLN A 401 0.21 14.11 -3.51
N ARG A 402 1.10 14.63 -4.36
CA ARG A 402 1.48 16.04 -4.35
C ARG A 402 0.32 16.96 -4.70
N THR A 403 -0.50 16.59 -5.70
CA THR A 403 -1.73 17.35 -5.98
C THR A 403 -2.63 17.42 -4.74
N ARG A 404 -2.82 16.30 -4.02
CA ARG A 404 -3.59 16.29 -2.76
C ARG A 404 -2.95 17.17 -1.68
N LEU A 405 -1.63 17.10 -1.51
CA LEU A 405 -0.88 17.95 -0.59
C LEU A 405 -1.02 19.45 -0.95
N THR A 406 -0.98 19.80 -2.24
CA THR A 406 -1.22 21.17 -2.71
C THR A 406 -2.63 21.64 -2.35
N HIS A 407 -3.65 20.80 -2.56
CA HIS A 407 -5.02 21.13 -2.14
C HIS A 407 -5.13 21.28 -0.62
N TRP A 408 -4.55 20.36 0.15
CA TRP A 408 -4.54 20.43 1.61
C TRP A 408 -3.90 21.71 2.15
N ARG A 409 -2.83 22.20 1.51
CA ARG A 409 -2.15 23.46 1.88
C ARG A 409 -2.96 24.70 1.48
N ASN A 410 -3.49 24.72 0.27
CA ASN A 410 -4.09 25.93 -0.33
C ASN A 410 -5.58 26.08 -0.02
N THR A 411 -6.29 24.97 0.16
CA THR A 411 -7.73 24.92 0.45
C THR A 411 -7.98 23.77 1.42
N PRO A 412 -7.57 23.92 2.70
CA PRO A 412 -7.66 22.85 3.67
C PRO A 412 -9.11 22.38 3.85
N SER A 413 -9.36 21.13 3.47
CA SER A 413 -10.63 20.46 3.62
C SER A 413 -10.40 18.97 3.85
N ILE A 414 -11.25 18.33 4.65
CA ILE A 414 -11.00 16.98 5.16
C ILE A 414 -10.86 15.95 4.04
N GLU A 415 -11.54 16.14 2.92
CA GLU A 415 -11.44 15.29 1.73
C GLU A 415 -10.04 15.31 1.07
N ASN A 416 -9.22 16.34 1.37
CA ASN A 416 -7.83 16.45 0.93
C ASN A 416 -6.82 16.06 2.02
N SER A 417 -7.29 15.65 3.21
CA SER A 417 -6.44 15.32 4.34
C SER A 417 -5.47 14.16 4.04
N PRO A 418 -4.23 14.20 4.55
CA PRO A 418 -3.29 13.09 4.45
C PRO A 418 -3.77 11.80 5.11
N ILE A 419 -4.81 11.83 5.95
CA ILE A 419 -5.41 10.64 6.59
C ILE A 419 -5.68 9.51 5.59
N LEU A 420 -6.00 9.88 4.34
CA LEU A 420 -6.27 8.92 3.28
C LEU A 420 -5.15 8.82 2.24
N TRP A 421 -4.75 9.92 1.59
CA TRP A 421 -3.82 9.82 0.47
C TRP A 421 -2.41 9.38 0.88
N SER A 422 -2.01 9.60 2.15
CA SER A 422 -0.73 9.13 2.69
C SER A 422 -0.82 7.72 3.31
N ALA A 423 -2.01 7.11 3.31
CA ALA A 423 -2.20 5.75 3.84
C ALA A 423 -1.55 4.68 2.95
N PHE A 424 -1.28 4.97 1.68
CA PHE A 424 -0.84 3.98 0.71
C PHE A 424 0.68 4.01 0.51
N ALA A 425 1.28 2.83 0.52
CA ALA A 425 2.69 2.60 0.23
C ALA A 425 2.82 1.69 -0.99
N THR A 426 3.80 1.97 -1.85
CA THR A 426 4.14 1.08 -2.97
C THR A 426 5.45 0.37 -2.69
N ILE A 427 5.39 -0.95 -2.61
CA ILE A 427 6.52 -1.85 -2.43
C ILE A 427 6.98 -2.30 -3.82
N ASP A 428 8.26 -2.07 -4.13
CA ASP A 428 8.86 -2.39 -5.42
C ASP A 428 9.95 -3.45 -5.23
N THR A 429 9.95 -4.44 -6.12
CA THR A 429 10.98 -5.50 -6.17
C THR A 429 12.02 -5.27 -7.25
N ARG A 430 11.78 -4.34 -8.18
CA ARG A 430 12.66 -4.12 -9.32
C ARG A 430 14.08 -3.92 -8.79
N PRO A 431 15.06 -4.68 -9.31
CA PRO A 431 16.41 -4.62 -8.81
C PRO A 431 16.88 -3.19 -8.92
N THR A 432 17.25 -2.64 -7.77
CA THR A 432 18.25 -1.60 -7.75
C THR A 432 19.47 -2.16 -8.48
N ALA A 433 19.89 -1.48 -9.55
CA ALA A 433 20.89 -1.94 -10.50
C ALA A 433 22.03 -2.61 -9.72
N SER A 434 22.20 -3.92 -9.92
CA SER A 434 23.35 -4.60 -9.36
C SER A 434 24.60 -3.91 -9.92
N PRO A 435 25.63 -3.63 -9.10
CA PRO A 435 26.90 -3.17 -9.66
C PRO A 435 27.37 -4.21 -10.68
N PRO A 436 27.98 -3.79 -11.81
CA PRO A 436 28.57 -4.74 -12.73
C PRO A 436 29.51 -5.64 -11.93
N GLN A 437 29.30 -6.96 -12.03
CA GLN A 437 30.22 -7.95 -11.48
C GLN A 437 31.61 -7.62 -12.04
N ARG A 438 32.56 -7.31 -11.17
CA ARG A 438 33.97 -7.12 -11.53
C ARG A 438 34.63 -8.46 -11.79
#